data_AF-A0A7Y5JZL1-F1
#
_entry.id   AF-A0A7Y5JZL1-F1
#
_cell.length_a   1.000
_cell.length_b   1.000
_cell.length_c   1.000
_cell.angle_alpha   90.00
_cell.angle_beta   90.00
_cell.angle_gamma   90.00
#
_symmetry.space_group_name_H-M   'P 1'
#
loop_
_entity.id
_entity.type
_entity.pdbx_description
1 polymer ?
#
loop_
_entity_poly.entity_id
_entity_poly.type
_entity_poly.pdbx_seq_one_letter_code
_entity_poly.pdbx_strand_id
1 'polypeptide(L)'
;IAASDAQRRQILDDIAWPKKARPEMGAGVAFFTRFRDAVASAFYSSAEGWKDLKYVGNTFNPNWNGCPKPALDKLGVSYEEFDASLAAHRKS
;
A
#
# COMPACT_ATOMS: atom_id res chain seq x y z
N ILE A 1 -3.27 41.33 4.47
CA ILE A 1 -3.38 41.01 3.02
C ILE A 1 -4.20 39.73 2.91
N ALA A 2 -5.32 39.73 2.17
CA ALA A 2 -6.17 38.56 1.97
C ALA A 2 -6.22 38.24 0.46
N ALA A 3 -6.03 36.98 0.10
CA ALA A 3 -6.21 36.51 -1.28
C ALA A 3 -7.69 36.27 -1.56
N SER A 4 -8.16 36.67 -2.74
CA SER A 4 -9.51 36.37 -3.20
C SER A 4 -9.67 34.88 -3.45
N ASP A 5 -10.93 34.44 -3.48
CA ASP A 5 -11.25 33.04 -3.75
C ASP A 5 -10.77 32.57 -5.13
N ALA A 6 -10.85 33.45 -6.15
CA ALA A 6 -10.32 33.19 -7.48
C ALA A 6 -8.78 33.04 -7.46
N GLN A 7 -8.08 33.89 -6.72
CA GLN A 7 -6.62 33.80 -6.59
C GLN A 7 -6.19 32.50 -5.90
N ARG A 8 -6.93 32.04 -4.88
CA ARG A 8 -6.65 30.76 -4.22
C ARG A 8 -6.85 29.58 -5.15
N ARG A 9 -7.93 29.56 -5.96
CA ARG A 9 -8.18 28.49 -6.93
C ARG A 9 -7.11 28.44 -8.02
N GLN A 10 -6.68 29.59 -8.53
CA GLN A 10 -5.66 29.63 -9.57
C GLN A 10 -4.37 28.91 -9.14
N ILE A 11 -3.95 29.10 -7.89
CA ILE A 11 -2.78 28.41 -7.33
C ILE A 11 -3.01 26.89 -7.31
N LEU A 12 -4.20 26.44 -6.91
CA LEU A 12 -4.54 25.02 -6.89
C LEU A 12 -4.55 24.42 -8.30
N ASP A 13 -5.16 25.09 -9.26
CA ASP A 13 -5.22 24.63 -10.66
C ASP A 13 -3.81 24.48 -11.27
N ASP A 14 -2.88 25.36 -10.90
CA ASP A 14 -1.50 25.32 -11.36
C ASP A 14 -0.69 24.13 -10.82
N ILE A 15 -1.01 23.62 -9.61
CA ILE A 15 -0.19 22.59 -8.92
C ILE A 15 -0.88 21.23 -8.74
N ALA A 16 -2.20 21.15 -8.89
CA ALA A 16 -2.97 19.93 -8.61
C ALA A 16 -2.72 18.78 -9.61
N TRP A 17 -2.26 19.11 -10.83
CA TRP A 17 -2.18 18.19 -11.96
C TRP A 17 -0.74 18.05 -12.49
N PRO A 18 0.07 17.11 -11.98
CA PRO A 18 1.49 17.01 -12.34
C PRO A 18 1.77 16.89 -13.84
N LYS A 19 0.87 16.25 -14.60
CA LYS A 19 1.00 16.06 -16.05
C LYS A 19 0.68 17.32 -16.88
N LYS A 20 0.00 18.31 -16.28
CA LYS A 20 -0.43 19.56 -16.94
C LYS A 20 0.26 20.79 -16.35
N ALA A 21 0.98 20.63 -15.24
CA ALA A 21 1.60 21.72 -14.55
C ALA A 21 2.77 22.30 -15.36
N ARG A 22 2.94 23.62 -15.25
CA ARG A 22 4.02 24.34 -15.90
C ARG A 22 5.36 23.95 -15.25
N PRO A 23 6.46 23.79 -16.00
CA PRO A 23 7.74 23.32 -15.45
C PRO A 23 8.25 24.18 -14.27
N GLU A 24 8.01 25.48 -14.30
CA GLU A 24 8.40 26.43 -13.25
C GLU A 24 7.67 26.19 -11.91
N MET A 25 6.53 25.50 -11.91
CA MET A 25 5.75 25.19 -10.71
C MET A 25 6.17 23.86 -10.05
N GLY A 26 7.25 23.22 -10.53
CA GLY A 26 7.64 21.86 -10.14
C GLY A 26 7.76 21.64 -8.63
N ALA A 27 8.30 22.61 -7.87
CA ALA A 27 8.40 22.50 -6.42
C ALA A 27 7.02 22.47 -5.74
N GLY A 28 6.09 23.32 -6.17
CA GLY A 28 4.73 23.36 -5.66
C GLY A 28 3.94 22.10 -5.99
N VAL A 29 4.09 21.59 -7.22
CA VAL A 29 3.50 20.32 -7.66
C VAL A 29 4.01 19.16 -6.82
N ALA A 30 5.32 19.07 -6.58
CA ALA A 30 5.92 18.00 -5.80
C ALA A 30 5.44 18.02 -4.34
N PHE A 31 5.38 19.20 -3.73
CA PHE A 31 4.82 19.38 -2.39
C PHE A 31 3.36 18.95 -2.32
N PHE A 32 2.51 19.48 -3.21
CA PHE A 32 1.08 19.22 -3.17
C PHE A 32 0.73 17.76 -3.46
N THR A 33 1.49 17.12 -4.37
CA THR A 33 1.37 15.69 -4.63
C THR A 33 1.66 14.87 -3.37
N ARG A 34 2.79 15.13 -2.70
CA ARG A 34 3.13 14.44 -1.44
C ARG A 34 2.09 14.66 -0.36
N PHE A 35 1.58 15.88 -0.22
CA PHE A 35 0.52 16.20 0.72
C PHE A 35 -0.74 15.39 0.43
N ARG A 36 -1.20 15.36 -0.83
CA ARG A 36 -2.37 14.57 -1.25
C ARG A 36 -2.17 13.08 -0.98
N ASP A 37 -1.00 12.55 -1.31
CA ASP A 37 -0.67 11.13 -1.12
C ASP A 37 -0.64 10.77 0.38
N ALA A 38 -0.13 11.67 1.22
CA ALA A 38 -0.14 11.50 2.68
C ALA A 38 -1.56 11.52 3.26
N VAL A 39 -2.43 12.43 2.80
CA VAL A 39 -3.84 12.49 3.22
C VAL A 39 -4.59 11.24 2.79
N ALA A 40 -4.39 10.77 1.55
CA ALA A 40 -4.99 9.53 1.07
C ALA A 40 -4.52 8.32 1.91
N SER A 41 -3.22 8.24 2.20
CA SER A 41 -2.65 7.20 3.05
C SER A 41 -3.23 7.22 4.46
N ALA A 42 -3.39 8.42 5.05
CA ALA A 42 -4.01 8.58 6.35
C ALA A 42 -5.47 8.12 6.35
N PHE A 43 -6.25 8.52 5.35
CA PHE A 43 -7.65 8.10 5.22
C PHE A 43 -7.78 6.59 5.06
N TYR A 44 -7.03 5.97 4.14
CA TYR A 44 -7.06 4.52 3.94
C TYR A 44 -6.38 3.69 5.04
N SER A 45 -5.79 4.36 6.03
CA SER A 45 -5.34 3.73 7.28
C SER A 45 -6.35 3.86 8.41
N SER A 46 -7.46 4.58 8.21
CA SER A 46 -8.54 4.73 9.19
C SER A 46 -9.57 3.59 9.08
N ALA A 47 -10.41 3.43 10.11
CA ALA A 47 -11.48 2.43 10.10
C ALA A 47 -12.51 2.69 8.99
N GLU A 48 -12.80 3.96 8.68
CA GLU A 48 -13.67 4.37 7.57
C GLU A 48 -13.04 3.99 6.23
N GLY A 49 -11.75 4.28 6.04
CA GLY A 49 -11.04 3.91 4.83
C GLY A 49 -10.97 2.40 4.61
N TRP A 50 -10.78 1.60 5.68
CA TRP A 50 -10.81 0.14 5.58
C TRP A 50 -12.17 -0.39 5.13
N LYS A 51 -13.26 0.19 5.64
CA LYS A 51 -14.62 -0.16 5.22
C LYS A 51 -14.85 0.18 3.76
N ASP A 52 -14.38 1.34 3.31
CA ASP A 52 -14.46 1.78 1.91
C ASP A 52 -13.72 0.83 0.96
N LEU A 53 -12.50 0.42 1.33
CA LEU A 53 -11.72 -0.58 0.60
C LEU A 53 -12.31 -2.00 0.66
N LYS A 54 -13.33 -2.23 1.49
CA LYS A 54 -13.84 -3.57 1.83
C LYS A 54 -12.72 -4.50 2.31
N TYR A 55 -11.77 -3.93 3.06
CA TYR A 55 -10.66 -4.68 3.60
C TYR A 55 -11.17 -5.66 4.67
N VAL A 56 -10.97 -6.96 4.44
CA VAL A 56 -11.43 -8.04 5.34
C VAL A 56 -10.32 -8.45 6.33
N GLY A 57 -9.07 -8.05 6.09
CA GLY A 57 -7.92 -8.54 6.84
C GLY A 57 -7.58 -10.00 6.53
N ASN A 58 -6.85 -10.63 7.44
CA ASN A 58 -6.51 -12.05 7.34
C ASN A 58 -7.66 -12.88 7.90
N THR A 59 -8.34 -13.64 7.05
CA THR A 59 -9.30 -14.68 7.48
C THR A 59 -8.61 -16.04 7.46
N PHE A 60 -8.78 -16.82 8.53
CA PHE A 60 -8.27 -18.19 8.57
C PHE A 60 -8.91 -19.01 7.45
N ASN A 61 -8.09 -19.65 6.61
CA ASN A 61 -8.57 -20.59 5.59
C ASN A 61 -8.45 -22.02 6.15
N PRO A 62 -9.57 -22.65 6.56
CA PRO A 62 -9.54 -24.00 7.13
C PRO A 62 -9.13 -25.08 6.12
N ASN A 63 -9.22 -24.78 4.82
CA ASN A 63 -8.90 -25.71 3.74
C ASN A 63 -7.56 -25.39 3.06
N TRP A 64 -6.69 -24.63 3.73
CA TRP A 64 -5.35 -24.36 3.22
C TRP A 64 -4.45 -25.59 3.39
N ASN A 65 -4.18 -26.29 2.29
CA ASN A 65 -3.35 -27.49 2.27
C ASN A 65 -1.86 -27.20 1.97
N GLY A 66 -1.42 -25.95 2.13
CA GLY A 66 -0.05 -25.55 1.82
C GLY A 66 0.18 -25.18 0.35
N CYS A 67 1.45 -25.01 0.01
CA CYS A 67 1.92 -24.68 -1.33
C CYS A 67 1.75 -25.88 -2.28
N PRO A 68 1.39 -25.65 -3.54
CA PRO A 68 1.19 -26.72 -4.51
C PRO A 68 2.52 -27.40 -4.87
N LYS A 69 2.47 -28.71 -5.17
CA LYS A 69 3.65 -29.54 -5.49
C LYS A 69 4.61 -28.92 -6.53
N PRO A 70 4.16 -28.35 -7.67
CA PRO A 70 5.07 -27.73 -8.63
C PRO A 70 5.92 -26.58 -8.06
N ALA A 71 5.40 -25.84 -7.07
CA ALA A 71 6.15 -24.76 -6.43
C ALA A 71 7.21 -25.32 -5.46
N LEU A 72 6.88 -26.39 -4.75
CA LEU A 72 7.81 -27.11 -3.87
C LEU A 72 8.95 -27.74 -4.67
N ASP A 73 8.61 -28.45 -5.75
CA ASP A 73 9.59 -29.12 -6.63
C ASP A 73 10.56 -28.12 -7.25
N LYS A 74 10.07 -26.95 -7.70
CA LYS A 74 10.91 -25.87 -8.24
C LYS A 74 11.95 -25.38 -7.23
N LEU A 75 11.59 -25.35 -5.96
CA LEU A 75 12.43 -24.87 -4.88
C LEU A 75 13.28 -26.00 -4.25
N GLY A 76 13.01 -27.26 -4.59
CA GLY A 76 13.69 -28.41 -4.01
C GLY A 76 13.45 -28.57 -2.52
N VAL A 77 12.26 -28.18 -2.03
CA VAL A 77 11.88 -28.25 -0.61
C VAL A 77 10.64 -29.12 -0.44
N SER A 78 10.49 -29.73 0.74
CA SER A 78 9.33 -30.55 1.09
C SER A 78 8.79 -30.25 2.49
N TYR A 79 7.53 -30.62 2.74
CA TYR A 79 6.93 -30.49 4.07
C TYR A 79 7.51 -31.52 5.04
N GLU A 80 7.83 -32.72 4.53
CA GLU A 80 8.42 -33.81 5.31
C GLU A 80 9.78 -33.43 5.88
N GLU A 81 10.64 -32.79 5.08
CA GLU A 81 11.94 -32.27 5.54
C GLU A 81 11.77 -31.15 6.57
N PHE A 82 10.80 -30.25 6.37
CA PHE A 82 10.51 -29.17 7.30
C PHE A 82 10.05 -29.71 8.66
N ASP A 83 9.12 -30.66 8.67
CA ASP A 83 8.58 -31.27 9.88
C ASP A 83 9.66 -32.06 10.64
N ALA A 84 10.53 -32.78 9.93
CA ALA A 84 11.67 -33.47 10.53
C ALA A 84 12.65 -32.48 11.19
N SER A 85 12.94 -31.36 10.54
CA SER A 85 13.82 -30.30 11.09
C SER A 85 13.22 -29.68 12.35
N LEU A 86 11.94 -29.33 12.32
CA LEU A 86 11.23 -28.79 13.50
C LEU A 86 11.25 -29.77 14.68
N ALA A 87 11.03 -31.06 14.42
CA ALA A 87 11.04 -32.08 15.46
C ALA A 87 12.43 -32.26 16.10
N ALA A 88 13.50 -32.12 15.31
CA ALA A 88 14.87 -32.17 15.82
C ALA A 88 15.20 -30.98 16.73
N HIS A 89 14.79 -29.76 16.35
CA HIS A 89 15.07 -28.54 17.11
C HIS A 89 14.24 -28.41 18.40
N ARG A 90 13.04 -28.98 18.45
CA ARG A 90 12.20 -29.00 19.66
C ARG A 90 12.70 -29.96 20.75
N LYS A 91 13.64 -30.85 20.42
CA LYS A 91 14.18 -31.87 21.34
C LYS A 91 15.53 -31.47 21.97
N SER A 92 16.12 -30.33 21.59
CA SER A 92 17.31 -29.75 22.24
C SER A 92 16.90 -28.67 23.23
#